data_AF-A0A6J7UI07-F1
#
_entry.id   AF-A0A6J7UI07-F1
#
_cell.length_a   1.000
_cell.length_b   1.000
_cell.length_c   1.000
_cell.angle_alpha   90.00
_cell.angle_beta   90.00
_cell.angle_gamma   90.00
#
_symmetry.space_group_name_H-M   'P 1'
#
loop_
_entity.id
_entity.type
_entity.pdbx_description
1 polymer ?
#
loop_
_entity_poly.entity_id
_entity_poly.type
_entity_poly.pdbx_seq_one_letter_code
_entity_poly.pdbx_strand_id
1 'polypeptide(L)'
;MIGTKVEREGIIRHGAKMITAITEATVPKICVVVRKAYGAGLYAMNGPAFDPIATLALPTAKIAVMGPQAAVNAVYANKIAAIEDPAERYAFVEERRREYEADVDLYRLASEMVIDAVVSFEGLRDEMVRRFAAADPRDREAVEKRHGITPG
;
A
#
# COMPACT_ATOMS: atom_id res chain seq x y z
N MET A 1 2.32 7.73 -10.49
CA MET A 1 2.42 8.61 -11.68
C MET A 1 2.06 10.02 -11.21
N ILE A 2 2.87 11.03 -11.50
CA ILE A 2 2.66 12.40 -11.01
C ILE A 2 2.85 13.34 -12.20
N GLY A 3 1.95 14.29 -12.40
CA GLY A 3 2.12 15.35 -13.39
C GLY A 3 0.82 15.90 -13.96
N THR A 4 0.87 17.14 -14.44
CA THR A 4 -0.29 17.88 -14.97
C THR A 4 -1.04 17.14 -16.08
N LYS A 5 -0.34 16.37 -16.92
CA LYS A 5 -0.96 15.58 -17.99
C LYS A 5 -1.97 14.58 -17.44
N VAL A 6 -1.59 13.82 -16.40
CA VAL A 6 -2.41 12.72 -15.88
C VAL A 6 -3.56 13.25 -15.03
N GLU A 7 -3.35 14.41 -14.38
CA GLU A 7 -4.42 15.16 -13.73
C GLU A 7 -5.48 15.60 -14.75
N ARG A 8 -5.05 16.19 -15.88
CA ARG A 8 -5.96 16.61 -16.96
C ARG A 8 -6.67 15.44 -17.64
N GLU A 9 -6.03 14.28 -17.73
CA GLU A 9 -6.65 13.05 -18.22
C GLU A 9 -7.66 12.46 -17.22
N GLY A 10 -7.67 12.93 -15.97
CA GLY A 10 -8.62 12.55 -14.94
C GLY A 10 -8.18 11.37 -14.09
N ILE A 11 -6.90 11.32 -13.68
CA ILE A 11 -6.37 10.21 -12.86
C ILE A 11 -7.18 9.94 -11.59
N ILE A 12 -7.78 10.97 -10.99
CA ILE A 12 -8.63 10.82 -9.79
C ILE A 12 -9.89 10.00 -10.11
N ARG A 13 -10.66 10.40 -11.14
CA ARG A 13 -11.89 9.67 -11.54
C ARG A 13 -11.56 8.26 -12.05
N HIS A 14 -10.47 8.11 -12.81
CA HIS A 14 -10.09 6.82 -13.37
C HIS A 14 -9.52 5.87 -12.31
N GLY A 15 -8.72 6.39 -11.37
CA GLY A 15 -8.21 5.62 -10.24
C GLY A 15 -9.33 5.16 -9.29
N ALA A 16 -10.35 6.00 -9.07
CA ALA A 16 -11.49 5.65 -8.25
C ALA A 16 -12.28 4.44 -8.81
N LYS A 17 -12.29 4.21 -10.14
CA LYS A 17 -12.91 3.01 -10.74
C LYS A 17 -12.27 1.71 -10.25
N MET A 18 -10.95 1.68 -10.07
CA MET A 18 -10.25 0.50 -9.52
C MET A 18 -10.66 0.25 -8.07
N ILE A 19 -10.73 1.31 -7.26
CA ILE A 19 -11.17 1.21 -5.87
C ILE A 19 -12.62 0.67 -5.82
N THR A 20 -13.52 1.23 -6.63
CA THR A 20 -14.91 0.74 -6.71
C THR A 20 -14.97 -0.73 -7.12
N ALA A 21 -14.21 -1.15 -8.13
CA ALA A 21 -14.19 -2.56 -8.56
C ALA A 21 -13.70 -3.50 -7.45
N ILE A 22 -12.66 -3.11 -6.71
CA ILE A 22 -12.11 -3.88 -5.60
C ILE A 22 -13.11 -3.99 -4.45
N THR A 23 -13.75 -2.89 -4.08
CA THR A 23 -14.67 -2.85 -2.94
C THR A 23 -16.04 -3.47 -3.25
N GLU A 24 -16.48 -3.46 -4.50
CA GLU A 24 -17.72 -4.14 -4.92
C GLU A 24 -17.54 -5.65 -5.19
N ALA A 25 -16.31 -6.12 -5.38
CA ALA A 25 -16.05 -7.55 -5.60
C ALA A 25 -16.34 -8.37 -4.33
N THR A 26 -17.29 -9.31 -4.42
CA THR A 26 -17.68 -10.23 -3.33
C THR A 26 -16.91 -11.55 -3.33
N VAL A 27 -16.16 -11.83 -4.40
CA VAL A 27 -15.31 -13.02 -4.48
C VAL A 27 -14.23 -13.01 -3.38
N PRO A 28 -13.71 -14.18 -2.97
CA PRO A 28 -12.51 -14.29 -2.14
C PRO A 28 -11.33 -13.49 -2.71
N LYS A 29 -10.77 -12.55 -1.93
CA LYS A 29 -9.60 -11.74 -2.31
C LYS A 29 -8.48 -11.90 -1.27
N ILE A 30 -7.25 -12.04 -1.74
CA ILE A 30 -6.03 -12.02 -0.91
C ILE A 30 -5.11 -10.94 -1.47
N CYS A 31 -4.55 -10.09 -0.60
CA CYS A 31 -3.53 -9.11 -0.97
C CYS A 31 -2.15 -9.68 -0.66
N VAL A 32 -1.22 -9.60 -1.61
CA VAL A 32 0.18 -10.01 -1.41
C VAL A 32 1.09 -8.84 -1.75
N VAL A 33 1.74 -8.27 -0.73
CA VAL A 33 2.74 -7.22 -0.90
C VAL A 33 4.09 -7.85 -1.18
N VAL A 34 4.52 -7.80 -2.44
CA VAL A 34 5.80 -8.37 -2.88
C VAL A 34 6.98 -7.46 -2.51
N ARG A 35 6.82 -6.15 -2.70
CA ARG A 35 7.90 -5.17 -2.48
C ARG A 35 7.34 -3.82 -2.03
N LYS A 36 7.32 -2.80 -2.89
CA LYS A 36 6.92 -1.43 -2.51
C LYS A 36 5.40 -1.30 -2.49
N ALA A 37 4.83 -0.90 -1.36
CA ALA A 37 3.43 -0.52 -1.23
C ALA A 37 3.33 0.77 -0.41
N TYR A 38 3.05 1.88 -1.10
CA TYR A 38 3.05 3.20 -0.48
C TYR A 38 1.71 3.91 -0.64
N GLY A 39 1.19 4.43 0.46
CA GLY A 39 0.00 5.29 0.50
C GLY A 39 -1.19 4.71 -0.27
N ALA A 40 -1.80 5.54 -1.12
CA ALA A 40 -2.95 5.15 -1.93
C ALA A 40 -2.71 3.93 -2.84
N GLY A 41 -1.45 3.63 -3.18
CA GLY A 41 -1.11 2.44 -3.97
C GLY A 41 -1.37 1.12 -3.24
N LEU A 42 -1.22 1.08 -1.90
CA LEU A 42 -1.57 -0.11 -1.10
C LEU A 42 -3.08 -0.37 -1.20
N TYR A 43 -3.89 0.67 -0.98
CA TYR A 43 -5.34 0.55 -0.97
C TYR A 43 -5.88 0.29 -2.38
N ALA A 44 -5.38 0.98 -3.41
CA ALA A 44 -5.75 0.70 -4.80
C ALA A 44 -5.44 -0.75 -5.25
N MET A 45 -4.65 -1.50 -4.48
CA MET A 45 -4.30 -2.91 -4.71
C MET A 45 -4.92 -3.84 -3.67
N ASN A 46 -6.11 -3.50 -3.16
CA ASN A 46 -6.87 -4.29 -2.19
C ASN A 46 -6.12 -4.53 -0.87
N GLY A 47 -5.41 -3.50 -0.39
CA GLY A 47 -4.77 -3.51 0.92
C GLY A 47 -5.77 -3.67 2.08
N PRO A 48 -5.28 -3.69 3.32
CA PRO A 48 -6.04 -4.13 4.50
C PRO A 48 -7.35 -3.36 4.74
N ALA A 49 -7.44 -2.10 4.33
CA ALA A 49 -8.67 -1.30 4.48
C ALA A 49 -9.83 -1.71 3.55
N PHE A 50 -9.60 -2.58 2.56
CA PHE A 50 -10.64 -3.04 1.62
C PHE A 50 -11.01 -4.50 1.79
N ASP A 51 -10.84 -5.00 3.02
CA ASP A 51 -11.28 -6.31 3.48
C ASP A 51 -10.84 -7.46 2.56
N PRO A 52 -9.53 -7.64 2.29
CA PRO A 52 -9.06 -8.94 1.84
C PRO A 52 -9.27 -9.98 2.95
N ILE A 53 -9.38 -11.27 2.59
CA ILE A 53 -9.30 -12.40 3.53
C ILE A 53 -7.98 -12.36 4.30
N ALA A 54 -6.95 -11.83 3.64
CA ALA A 54 -5.62 -11.66 4.18
C ALA A 54 -4.80 -10.63 3.41
N THR A 55 -4.04 -9.84 4.13
CA THR A 55 -2.90 -9.08 3.62
C THR A 55 -1.60 -9.76 4.03
N LEU A 56 -0.94 -10.39 3.06
CA LEU A 56 0.35 -11.07 3.24
C LEU A 56 1.48 -10.16 2.78
N ALA A 57 2.60 -10.16 3.49
CA ALA A 57 3.82 -9.49 3.09
C ALA A 57 4.95 -10.48 2.84
N LEU A 58 5.66 -10.33 1.73
CA LEU A 58 6.93 -11.05 1.52
C LEU A 58 8.08 -10.33 2.25
N PRO A 59 9.23 -10.98 2.50
CA PRO A 59 10.30 -10.37 3.29
C PRO A 59 10.91 -9.11 2.65
N THR A 60 10.71 -8.93 1.34
CA THR A 60 11.13 -7.73 0.59
C THR A 60 10.12 -6.59 0.63
N ALA A 61 8.98 -6.77 1.31
CA ALA A 61 7.94 -5.76 1.38
C ALA A 61 8.42 -4.51 2.11
N LYS A 62 8.01 -3.36 1.59
CA LYS A 62 8.21 -2.03 2.18
C LYS A 62 6.87 -1.32 2.12
N ILE A 63 6.20 -1.28 3.27
CA ILE A 63 4.85 -0.74 3.45
C ILE A 63 4.96 0.53 4.29
N ALA A 64 4.56 1.66 3.72
CA ALA A 64 4.62 2.96 4.40
C ALA A 64 3.63 3.96 3.80
N VAL A 65 3.47 5.12 4.44
CA VAL A 65 2.62 6.21 3.92
C VAL A 65 3.13 6.73 2.58
N MET A 66 4.46 6.86 2.43
CA MET A 66 5.10 7.30 1.21
C MET A 66 6.52 6.76 1.09
N GLY A 67 7.15 6.96 -0.08
CA GLY A 67 8.55 6.59 -0.27
C GLY A 67 9.49 7.45 0.59
N PRO A 68 10.67 6.92 0.95
CA PRO A 68 11.55 7.51 1.97
C PRO A 68 12.07 8.89 1.56
N GLN A 69 12.42 9.08 0.28
CA GLN A 69 12.82 10.39 -0.24
C GLN A 69 11.72 11.45 -0.10
N ALA A 70 10.47 11.07 -0.41
CA ALA A 70 9.34 11.98 -0.31
C ALA A 70 9.02 12.31 1.15
N ALA A 71 9.10 11.31 2.04
CA ALA A 71 8.90 11.48 3.47
C ALA A 71 9.93 12.44 4.08
N VAL A 72 11.22 12.22 3.82
CA VAL A 72 12.30 13.06 4.33
C VAL A 72 12.16 14.50 3.84
N ASN A 73 11.91 14.70 2.54
CA ASN A 73 11.74 16.05 1.99
C ASN A 73 10.52 16.76 2.56
N ALA A 74 9.43 16.04 2.86
CA ALA A 74 8.24 16.63 3.47
C ALA A 74 8.44 16.97 4.96
N VAL A 75 8.97 16.03 5.74
CA VAL A 75 9.14 16.18 7.19
C VAL A 75 10.24 17.19 7.54
N TYR A 76 11.34 17.18 6.79
CA TYR A 76 12.51 18.00 7.06
C TYR A 76 12.67 19.19 6.10
N ALA A 77 11.62 19.58 5.38
CA ALA A 77 11.65 20.63 4.36
C ALA A 77 12.42 21.90 4.82
N ASN A 78 12.06 22.43 5.99
CA ASN A 78 12.69 23.64 6.54
C ASN A 78 14.16 23.43 6.92
N LYS A 79 14.52 22.26 7.46
CA LYS A 79 15.91 21.96 7.82
C LYS A 79 16.77 21.80 6.57
N ILE A 80 16.28 21.10 5.57
CA ILE A 80 16.95 20.90 4.28
C ILE A 80 17.18 22.25 3.58
N ALA A 81 16.19 23.14 3.62
CA ALA A 81 16.28 24.47 3.04
C ALA A 81 17.28 25.39 3.77
N ALA A 82 17.48 25.18 5.08
CA ALA A 82 18.43 25.96 5.87
C ALA A 82 19.90 25.52 5.70
N ILE A 83 20.17 24.33 5.14
CA ILE A 83 21.54 23.85 4.86
C ILE A 83 22.01 24.48 3.55
N GLU A 84 23.02 25.35 3.60
CA GLU A 84 23.54 26.06 2.43
C GLU A 84 24.44 25.18 1.56
N ASP A 85 25.33 24.39 2.18
CA ASP A 85 26.25 23.51 1.46
C ASP A 85 25.49 22.34 0.78
N PRO A 86 25.57 22.21 -0.56
CA PRO A 86 24.96 21.10 -1.29
C PRO A 86 25.44 19.72 -0.83
N ALA A 87 26.71 19.57 -0.42
CA ALA A 87 27.25 18.29 0.01
C ALA A 87 26.69 17.87 1.37
N GLU A 88 26.67 18.79 2.34
CA GLU A 88 26.03 18.59 3.64
C GLU A 88 24.53 18.30 3.49
N ARG A 89 23.82 19.05 2.63
CA ARG A 89 22.39 18.85 2.38
C ARG A 89 22.12 17.44 1.85
N TYR A 90 22.92 16.98 0.90
CA TYR A 90 22.81 15.63 0.35
C TYR A 90 23.08 14.56 1.41
N ALA A 91 24.13 14.72 2.21
CA ALA A 91 24.48 13.79 3.28
C ALA A 91 23.35 13.68 4.32
N PHE A 92 22.78 14.82 4.75
CA PHE A 92 21.65 14.85 5.68
C PHE A 92 20.42 14.12 5.13
N VAL A 93 20.05 14.38 3.88
CA VAL A 93 18.90 13.72 3.23
C VAL A 93 19.12 12.22 3.13
N GLU A 94 20.31 11.76 2.74
CA GLU A 94 20.62 10.34 2.63
C GLU A 94 20.66 9.63 3.98
N GLU A 95 21.17 10.28 5.03
CA GLU A 95 21.12 9.76 6.40
C GLU A 95 19.67 9.54 6.86
N ARG A 96 18.83 10.58 6.76
CA ARG A 96 17.40 10.48 7.13
C ARG A 96 16.64 9.49 6.27
N ARG A 97 17.02 9.31 5.01
CA ARG A 97 16.45 8.30 4.12
C ARG A 97 16.74 6.89 4.62
N ARG A 98 17.98 6.62 5.05
CA ARG A 98 18.39 5.32 5.61
C ARG A 98 17.69 5.02 6.93
N GLU A 99 17.59 6.00 7.82
CA GLU A 99 16.83 5.87 9.07
C GLU A 99 15.37 5.50 8.78
N TYR A 100 14.70 6.25 7.90
CA TYR A 100 13.32 5.96 7.52
C TYR A 100 13.16 4.55 6.92
N GLU A 101 14.08 4.12 6.07
CA GLU A 101 14.03 2.77 5.47
C GLU A 101 14.22 1.63 6.47
N ALA A 102 14.96 1.89 7.56
CA ALA A 102 15.16 0.96 8.66
C ALA A 102 13.93 0.88 9.58
N ASP A 103 13.22 2.00 9.78
CA ASP A 103 12.00 2.08 10.60
C ASP A 103 10.77 1.41 9.94
N VAL A 104 10.84 1.14 8.64
CA VAL A 104 9.84 0.34 7.91
C VAL A 104 10.05 -1.14 8.23
N ASP A 105 9.41 -1.57 9.33
CA ASP A 105 9.45 -2.92 9.88
C ASP A 105 8.12 -3.66 9.69
N LEU A 106 8.17 -4.81 9.02
CA LEU A 106 7.02 -5.67 8.77
C LEU A 106 6.50 -6.34 10.04
N TYR A 107 7.37 -6.67 11.01
CA TYR A 107 6.94 -7.31 12.24
C TYR A 107 6.15 -6.36 13.12
N ARG A 108 6.56 -5.08 13.17
CA ARG A 108 5.76 -4.03 13.79
C ARG A 108 4.39 -3.91 13.11
N LEU A 109 4.33 -3.86 11.78
CA LEU A 109 3.05 -3.81 11.05
C LEU A 109 2.16 -5.04 11.31
N ALA A 110 2.75 -6.23 11.44
CA ALA A 110 2.01 -7.43 11.81
C ALA A 110 1.49 -7.35 13.26
N SER A 111 2.30 -6.83 14.20
CA SER A 111 1.89 -6.65 15.61
C SER A 111 0.76 -5.63 15.78
N GLU A 112 0.68 -4.65 14.87
CA GLU A 112 -0.36 -3.63 14.81
C GLU A 112 -1.57 -4.09 13.97
N MET A 113 -1.59 -5.34 13.51
CA MET A 113 -2.65 -5.91 12.66
C MET A 113 -2.87 -5.17 11.34
N VAL A 114 -1.84 -4.49 10.82
CA VAL A 114 -1.87 -3.85 9.50
C VAL A 114 -1.70 -4.91 8.40
N ILE A 115 -0.94 -5.97 8.67
CA ILE A 115 -0.81 -7.15 7.82
C ILE A 115 -1.06 -8.42 8.64
N ASP A 116 -1.57 -9.46 8.00
CA ASP A 116 -1.94 -10.71 8.67
C ASP A 116 -0.75 -11.65 8.87
N ALA A 117 0.22 -11.63 7.94
CA ALA A 117 1.40 -12.47 8.04
C ALA A 117 2.57 -11.95 7.19
N VAL A 118 3.79 -12.20 7.67
CA VAL A 118 5.02 -12.17 6.87
C VAL A 118 5.31 -13.60 6.42
N VAL A 119 5.34 -13.83 5.10
CA VAL A 119 5.44 -15.17 4.50
C VAL A 119 6.71 -15.26 3.67
N SER A 120 7.41 -16.40 3.69
CA SER A 120 8.55 -16.64 2.81
C SER A 120 8.13 -16.74 1.34
N PHE A 121 9.07 -16.59 0.41
CA PHE A 121 8.79 -16.74 -1.02
C PHE A 121 8.30 -18.14 -1.36
N GLU A 122 8.92 -19.16 -0.76
CA GLU A 122 8.63 -20.58 -0.98
C GLU A 122 7.30 -20.98 -0.35
N GLY A 123 6.96 -20.40 0.80
CA GLY A 123 5.73 -20.70 1.55
C GLY A 123 4.47 -20.00 1.02
N LEU A 124 4.63 -19.01 0.11
CA LEU A 124 3.51 -18.20 -0.37
C LEU A 124 2.40 -19.04 -1.03
N ARG A 125 2.77 -20.02 -1.87
CA ARG A 125 1.79 -20.87 -2.56
C ARG A 125 0.92 -21.61 -1.57
N ASP A 126 1.54 -22.26 -0.59
CA ASP A 126 0.81 -23.08 0.39
C ASP A 126 -0.09 -22.21 1.28
N GLU A 127 0.38 -21.01 1.63
CA GLU A 127 -0.44 -20.04 2.37
C GLU A 127 -1.66 -19.59 1.58
N MET A 128 -1.49 -19.29 0.29
CA MET A 128 -2.62 -18.93 -0.58
C MET A 128 -3.62 -20.08 -0.71
N VAL A 129 -3.14 -21.30 -0.94
CA VAL A 129 -4.01 -22.48 -1.06
C VAL A 129 -4.81 -22.69 0.23
N ARG A 130 -4.17 -22.64 1.40
CA ARG A 130 -4.85 -22.78 2.70
C ARG A 130 -5.94 -21.72 2.89
N ARG A 131 -5.63 -20.46 2.61
CA ARG A 131 -6.58 -19.35 2.82
C ARG A 131 -7.75 -19.38 1.84
N PHE A 132 -7.52 -19.70 0.57
CA PHE A 132 -8.62 -19.87 -0.39
C PHE A 132 -9.48 -21.10 -0.06
N ALA A 133 -8.89 -22.20 0.43
CA ALA A 133 -9.64 -23.36 0.86
C ALA A 133 -10.51 -23.10 2.10
N ALA A 134 -10.08 -22.18 2.98
CA ALA A 134 -10.82 -21.77 4.17
C ALA A 134 -11.84 -20.64 3.91
N ALA A 135 -11.79 -20.00 2.75
CA ALA A 135 -12.65 -18.86 2.44
C ALA A 135 -14.09 -19.30 2.18
N ASP A 136 -15.05 -18.80 2.97
CA ASP A 136 -16.46 -18.96 2.66
C ASP A 136 -16.90 -17.81 1.73
N PRO A 137 -17.36 -18.09 0.49
CA PRO A 137 -17.85 -17.04 -0.40
C PRO A 137 -19.10 -16.32 0.14
N ARG A 138 -19.78 -16.86 1.16
CA ARG A 138 -20.97 -16.26 1.78
C ARG A 138 -20.63 -15.19 2.82
N ASP A 139 -19.38 -15.05 3.23
CA ASP A 139 -18.95 -14.04 4.22
C ASP A 139 -19.01 -12.60 3.67
N ARG A 140 -19.30 -12.42 2.38
CA ARG A 140 -19.38 -11.11 1.72
C ARG A 140 -20.68 -10.95 0.96
N GLU A 141 -21.64 -10.27 1.59
CA GLU A 141 -22.90 -9.91 0.96
C GLU A 141 -22.78 -8.57 0.23
N ALA A 142 -23.39 -8.50 -0.95
CA ALA A 142 -23.55 -7.24 -1.65
C ALA A 142 -24.65 -6.41 -0.98
N VAL A 143 -24.43 -5.10 -0.86
CA VAL A 143 -25.46 -4.17 -0.38
C VAL A 143 -26.67 -4.22 -1.31
N GLU A 144 -27.88 -4.34 -0.75
CA GLU A 144 -29.12 -4.29 -1.53
C GLU A 144 -29.30 -2.90 -2.15
N LYS A 145 -29.12 -2.83 -3.47
CA LYS A 145 -29.25 -1.60 -4.28
C LYS A 145 -29.61 -1.96 -5.71
N ARG A 146 -30.23 -1.02 -6.44
CA ARG A 146 -30.53 -1.23 -7.87
C ARG A 146 -29.27 -1.44 -8.70
N HIS A 147 -28.26 -0.60 -8.48
CA HIS A 147 -26.92 -0.70 -9.06
C HIS A 147 -25.97 0.25 -8.32
N GLY A 148 -24.66 0.09 -8.49
CA GLY A 148 -23.66 1.05 -8.02
C GLY A 148 -23.71 2.38 -8.78
N ILE A 149 -23.17 3.44 -8.17
CA ILE A 149 -22.88 4.72 -8.83
C ILE A 149 -21.36 4.80 -8.96
N THR A 150 -20.84 4.30 -10.06
CA THR A 150 -19.39 4.28 -10.31
C THR A 150 -18.93 5.65 -10.83
N PRO A 151 -17.68 6.07 -10.55
CA PRO A 151 -17.11 7.27 -11.14
C PRO A 151 -17.22 7.24 -12.68
N GLY A 152 -17.67 8.35 -13.28
CA GLY A 152 -17.75 8.54 -14.75
C GLY A 152 -16.39 8.58 -15.41
#